data_AF-A0A0F9DYT2-F1
#
_entry.id   AF-A0A0F9DYT2-F1
#
_cell.length_a   1.000
_cell.length_b   1.000
_cell.length_c   1.000
_cell.angle_alpha   90.00
_cell.angle_beta   90.00
_cell.angle_gamma   90.00
#
_symmetry.space_group_name_H-M   'P 1'
#
loop_
_entity.id
_entity.type
_entity.pdbx_description
1 polymer ?
#
loop_
_entity_poly.entity_id
_entity_poly.type
_entity_poly.pdbx_seq_one_letter_code
_entity_poly.pdbx_strand_id
1 'polypeptide(L)'
;MANEFTIPETLIVGANAAFGELERQSVSVANEIEAVNDSGNASIGIFSSATGIGAYNFGQGVTFDSASVSYDHNTTQMIFDIGGTDEIIIDASGGTTVTTIDADMVVTGDLTVNGTTTTVNSTDLEITDNIIRVNKDEAGAGVTLGIAGIEVDRGSETDSQWIWDEATDSWGPGPLGDANFRTIGNISTIDVTNSAEELLTINGVGAIKIPAGTTAQQPVSGINGMVRYNSDLANFEVFVNSAWEELLNTGSSVTISGDLTMDVDAQFFLDDGTATDPGLAFRDDPDTGLFRVGADTIGFST
;
A
#
# COMPACT_ATOMS: atom_id res chain seq x y z
N MET A 1 -18.09 -93.80 9.26
CA MET A 1 -16.78 -94.47 9.24
C MET A 1 -15.87 -93.68 10.14
N ALA A 2 -15.65 -94.18 11.36
CA ALA A 2 -14.67 -93.61 12.29
C ALA A 2 -13.36 -94.37 12.07
N ASN A 3 -12.27 -93.66 11.82
CA ASN A 3 -10.94 -94.26 11.72
C ASN A 3 -10.45 -94.53 13.14
N GLU A 4 -10.48 -95.79 13.53
CA GLU A 4 -9.95 -96.29 14.80
C GLU A 4 -8.43 -96.44 14.66
N PHE A 5 -7.69 -95.71 15.51
CA PHE A 5 -6.23 -95.75 15.58
C PHE A 5 -5.81 -96.84 16.57
N THR A 6 -5.25 -97.93 16.08
CA THR A 6 -4.77 -99.05 16.91
C THR A 6 -3.31 -98.86 17.30
N ILE A 7 -3.01 -98.87 18.60
CA ILE A 7 -1.64 -98.84 19.15
C ILE A 7 -1.12 -100.28 19.26
N PRO A 8 0.08 -100.63 18.76
CA PRO A 8 0.61 -101.99 18.81
C PRO A 8 1.05 -102.41 20.24
N GLU A 9 0.73 -103.65 20.61
CA GLU A 9 0.77 -104.23 21.98
C GLU A 9 2.15 -104.43 22.63
N THR A 10 3.24 -103.84 22.14
CA THR A 10 4.60 -104.12 22.66
C THR A 10 5.27 -102.96 23.41
N LEU A 11 4.52 -102.18 24.18
CA LEU A 11 5.11 -101.15 25.05
C LEU A 11 4.53 -101.14 26.47
N ILE A 12 4.77 -102.20 27.24
CA ILE A 12 4.85 -102.09 28.69
C ILE A 12 5.91 -103.08 29.18
N VAL A 13 7.01 -102.57 29.77
CA VAL A 13 7.41 -102.81 31.17
C VAL A 13 8.74 -102.10 31.39
N GLY A 14 8.72 -101.09 32.27
CA GLY A 14 9.92 -100.52 32.88
C GLY A 14 10.17 -99.08 32.48
N ALA A 15 10.06 -98.19 33.46
CA ALA A 15 10.11 -96.73 33.39
C ALA A 15 8.80 -96.10 32.89
N ASN A 16 8.23 -95.27 33.76
CA ASN A 16 7.15 -94.35 33.46
C ASN A 16 7.43 -93.67 32.12
N ALA A 17 6.76 -94.10 31.05
CA ALA A 17 6.67 -93.32 29.82
C ALA A 17 5.82 -92.10 30.18
N ALA A 18 6.47 -91.10 30.77
CA ALA A 18 5.93 -89.77 30.87
C ALA A 18 5.56 -89.39 29.44
N PHE A 19 4.26 -89.25 29.18
CA PHE A 19 3.81 -88.58 27.98
C PHE A 19 4.46 -87.20 28.05
N GLY A 20 5.53 -87.01 27.27
CA GLY A 20 6.18 -85.72 27.15
C GLY A 20 5.06 -84.75 26.83
N GLU A 21 4.86 -83.75 27.69
CA GLU A 21 3.89 -82.71 27.45
C GLU A 21 4.10 -82.24 26.02
N LEU A 22 3.05 -82.33 25.20
CA LEU A 22 3.07 -81.70 23.89
C LEU A 22 3.38 -80.23 24.18
N GLU A 23 4.63 -79.83 23.96
CA GLU A 23 5.03 -78.43 24.09
C GLU A 23 4.12 -77.69 23.11
N ARG A 24 3.13 -76.99 23.67
CA ARG A 24 2.32 -76.08 22.90
C ARG A 24 3.31 -75.02 22.43
N GLN A 25 3.88 -75.23 21.24
CA GLN A 25 4.67 -74.23 20.56
C GLN A 25 3.72 -73.08 20.30
N SER A 26 3.66 -72.20 21.29
CA SER A 26 2.91 -70.97 21.24
C SER A 26 3.73 -70.16 20.26
N VAL A 27 3.38 -70.24 18.97
CA VAL A 27 3.80 -69.22 18.02
C VAL A 27 3.07 -67.97 18.49
N SER A 28 3.64 -67.28 19.48
CA SER A 28 3.29 -65.90 19.74
C SER A 28 3.79 -65.16 18.51
N VAL A 29 2.89 -64.94 17.54
CA VAL A 29 3.13 -63.87 16.59
C VAL A 29 3.33 -62.64 17.45
N ALA A 30 4.53 -62.06 17.44
CA ALA A 30 4.93 -60.94 18.31
C ALA A 30 4.16 -59.63 18.04
N ASN A 31 3.03 -59.70 17.34
CA ASN A 31 2.13 -58.60 17.08
C ASN A 31 0.85 -58.89 17.87
N GLU A 32 0.92 -58.65 19.18
CA GLU A 32 -0.28 -58.58 20.01
C GLU A 32 -1.09 -57.39 19.54
N ILE A 33 -2.18 -57.63 18.82
CA ILE A 33 -3.22 -56.61 18.60
C ILE A 33 -3.99 -56.53 19.91
N GLU A 34 -3.51 -55.71 20.83
CA GLU A 34 -4.21 -55.44 22.09
C GLU A 34 -5.32 -54.43 21.80
N ALA A 35 -6.56 -54.93 21.70
CA ALA A 35 -7.74 -54.07 21.74
C ALA A 35 -7.91 -53.58 23.19
N VAL A 36 -7.42 -52.39 23.49
CA VAL A 36 -7.65 -51.76 24.80
C VAL A 36 -9.11 -51.31 24.84
N ASN A 37 -9.93 -51.99 25.64
CA ASN A 37 -11.30 -51.57 25.91
C ASN A 37 -11.31 -50.77 27.21
N ASP A 38 -10.92 -49.50 27.13
CA ASP A 38 -11.09 -48.55 28.22
C ASP A 38 -12.11 -47.49 27.81
N SER A 39 -13.18 -47.37 28.60
CA SER A 39 -14.06 -46.21 28.65
C SER A 39 -14.65 -45.72 27.31
N GLY A 40 -14.96 -46.63 26.38
CA GLY A 40 -15.78 -46.32 25.20
C GLY A 40 -15.03 -45.89 23.92
N ASN A 41 -13.69 -45.96 23.92
CA ASN A 41 -12.89 -45.80 22.70
C ASN A 41 -12.20 -47.12 22.33
N ALA A 42 -12.41 -47.60 21.10
CA ALA A 42 -11.64 -48.70 20.54
C ALA A 42 -10.38 -48.13 19.88
N SER A 43 -9.21 -48.36 20.49
CA SER A 43 -7.92 -48.08 19.87
C SER A 43 -7.22 -49.39 19.48
N ILE A 44 -6.56 -49.38 18.32
CA ILE A 44 -5.64 -50.45 17.88
C ILE A 44 -4.22 -49.90 18.09
N GLY A 45 -3.49 -50.43 19.07
CA GLY A 45 -2.07 -50.12 19.25
C GLY A 45 -1.19 -51.08 18.46
N ILE A 46 -0.38 -50.58 17.53
CA ILE A 46 0.68 -51.37 16.87
C ILE A 46 2.00 -50.92 17.47
N PHE A 47 2.45 -51.62 18.51
CA PHE A 47 3.72 -51.35 19.18
C PHE A 47 4.81 -52.20 18.56
N SER A 48 5.88 -51.58 18.07
CA SER A 48 7.11 -52.29 17.70
C SER A 48 8.11 -52.16 18.85
N SER A 49 8.73 -53.26 19.27
CA SER A 49 9.75 -53.26 20.33
C SER A 49 11.12 -52.74 19.87
N ALA A 50 11.22 -52.27 18.63
CA ALA A 50 12.44 -51.75 18.02
C ALA A 50 12.31 -50.24 17.79
N THR A 51 13.45 -49.56 17.65
CA THR A 51 13.61 -48.13 17.30
C THR A 51 13.11 -47.77 15.89
N GLY A 52 12.13 -48.51 15.36
CA GLY A 52 11.62 -48.44 14.00
C GLY A 52 10.19 -47.90 13.94
N ILE A 53 9.85 -47.42 12.75
CA ILE A 53 8.60 -46.76 12.39
C ILE A 53 7.41 -47.72 12.51
N GLY A 54 6.39 -47.38 13.31
CA GLY A 54 5.08 -48.04 13.30
C GLY A 54 4.15 -47.34 12.33
N ALA A 55 3.67 -48.06 11.29
CA ALA A 55 2.79 -47.51 10.26
C ALA A 55 1.44 -48.23 10.22
N TYR A 56 0.35 -47.48 10.04
CA TYR A 56 -0.97 -48.03 9.74
C TYR A 56 -1.24 -47.85 8.24
N ASN A 57 -1.19 -48.96 7.49
CA ASN A 57 -1.32 -48.95 6.02
C ASN A 57 -2.79 -49.18 5.62
N PHE A 58 -3.37 -48.24 4.87
CA PHE A 58 -4.69 -48.41 4.25
C PHE A 58 -4.55 -48.74 2.76
N GLY A 59 -4.95 -49.92 2.31
CA GLY A 59 -4.95 -50.25 0.87
C GLY A 59 -4.99 -51.74 0.52
N GLN A 60 -5.49 -52.06 -0.68
CA GLN A 60 -5.51 -53.42 -1.23
C GLN A 60 -4.17 -53.73 -1.91
N GLY A 61 -3.24 -54.36 -1.19
CA GLY A 61 -2.00 -54.91 -1.75
C GLY A 61 -0.81 -53.95 -1.72
N VAL A 62 0.28 -54.44 -1.14
CA VAL A 62 1.58 -53.79 -0.93
C VAL A 62 2.23 -53.40 -2.27
N THR A 63 1.84 -52.26 -2.83
CA THR A 63 2.60 -51.56 -3.87
C THR A 63 2.91 -50.15 -3.38
N PHE A 64 4.05 -49.59 -3.82
CA PHE A 64 4.72 -48.38 -3.32
C PHE A 64 3.93 -47.06 -3.37
N ASP A 65 2.62 -47.14 -3.56
CA ASP A 65 1.67 -46.02 -3.66
C ASP A 65 0.56 -46.21 -2.59
N SER A 66 0.98 -46.49 -1.36
CA SER A 66 0.06 -46.74 -0.23
C SER A 66 0.03 -45.50 0.64
N ALA A 67 -1.15 -44.91 0.83
CA ALA A 67 -1.34 -43.88 1.84
C ALA A 67 -1.02 -44.47 3.24
N SER A 68 -0.13 -43.81 3.98
CA SER A 68 0.32 -44.22 5.31
C SER A 68 0.16 -43.09 6.32
N VAL A 69 -0.25 -43.45 7.54
CA VAL A 69 -0.11 -42.58 8.70
C VAL A 69 0.99 -43.19 9.56
N SER A 70 2.06 -42.45 9.74
CA SER A 70 3.30 -42.91 10.36
C SER A 70 3.76 -41.88 11.39
N TYR A 71 4.12 -42.32 12.59
CA TYR A 71 4.82 -41.47 13.55
C TYR A 71 6.31 -41.81 13.54
N ASP A 72 7.14 -40.87 13.05
CA ASP A 72 8.59 -41.00 13.09
C ASP A 72 9.11 -40.46 14.43
N HIS A 73 9.58 -41.38 15.28
CA HIS A 73 10.11 -41.06 16.60
C HIS A 73 11.43 -40.29 16.57
N ASN A 74 12.20 -40.37 15.48
CA ASN A 74 13.50 -39.69 15.39
C ASN A 74 13.34 -38.20 15.08
N THR A 75 12.33 -37.86 14.27
CA THR A 75 12.00 -36.47 13.90
C THR A 75 10.84 -35.92 14.71
N THR A 76 10.18 -36.75 15.53
CA THR A 76 8.98 -36.43 16.32
C THR A 76 7.81 -35.93 15.47
N GLN A 77 7.68 -36.47 14.26
CA GLN A 77 6.67 -36.05 13.27
C GLN A 77 5.58 -37.11 13.11
N MET A 78 4.32 -36.69 13.13
CA MET A 78 3.23 -37.46 12.53
C MET A 78 3.19 -37.14 11.04
N ILE A 79 3.48 -38.13 10.22
CA ILE A 79 3.49 -38.07 8.77
C ILE A 79 2.18 -38.68 8.29
N PHE A 80 1.39 -37.87 7.60
CA PHE A 80 0.34 -38.34 6.74
C PHE A 80 0.95 -38.33 5.34
N ASP A 81 1.20 -39.49 4.75
CA ASP A 81 1.69 -39.63 3.39
C ASP A 81 0.54 -40.24 2.58
N ILE A 82 0.04 -39.56 1.56
CA ILE A 82 -1.06 -40.07 0.71
C ILE A 82 -0.57 -40.73 -0.58
N GLY A 83 0.75 -40.78 -0.83
CA GLY A 83 1.33 -41.12 -2.12
C GLY A 83 1.13 -39.99 -3.15
N GLY A 84 2.20 -39.63 -3.89
CA GLY A 84 2.15 -38.57 -4.92
C GLY A 84 2.83 -37.25 -4.51
N THR A 85 2.51 -36.15 -5.19
CA THR A 85 3.29 -34.87 -5.15
C THR A 85 2.74 -33.73 -4.27
N ASP A 86 1.65 -33.87 -3.52
CA ASP A 86 1.11 -32.77 -2.66
C ASP A 86 0.51 -33.27 -1.30
N GLU A 87 0.57 -32.42 -0.26
CA GLU A 87 0.29 -32.70 1.18
C GLU A 87 -1.16 -32.37 1.63
N ILE A 88 -1.57 -32.86 2.81
CA ILE A 88 -2.91 -33.37 3.15
C ILE A 88 -3.69 -32.53 4.19
N ILE A 89 -5.01 -32.36 3.96
CA ILE A 89 -6.02 -32.66 5.01
C ILE A 89 -7.30 -33.32 4.47
N ILE A 90 -7.79 -34.38 5.15
CA ILE A 90 -9.00 -35.15 4.79
C ILE A 90 -9.97 -35.23 5.99
N ASP A 91 -10.91 -34.29 6.07
CA ASP A 91 -12.24 -34.51 6.66
C ASP A 91 -13.29 -34.28 5.55
N ALA A 92 -14.02 -35.35 5.20
CA ALA A 92 -14.97 -35.38 4.09
C ALA A 92 -16.38 -34.87 4.44
N SER A 93 -16.59 -34.16 5.57
CA SER A 93 -17.95 -33.74 5.95
C SER A 93 -18.17 -32.26 6.26
N GLY A 94 -17.13 -31.40 6.28
CA GLY A 94 -17.32 -29.97 6.61
C GLY A 94 -16.16 -29.01 6.36
N GLY A 95 -15.08 -29.46 5.73
CA GLY A 95 -13.86 -28.66 5.56
C GLY A 95 -12.92 -28.86 6.74
N THR A 96 -11.61 -28.79 6.47
CA THR A 96 -10.64 -28.98 7.54
C THR A 96 -10.21 -27.65 8.15
N THR A 97 -10.30 -27.55 9.47
CA THR A 97 -9.77 -26.44 10.26
C THR A 97 -8.36 -26.76 10.75
N VAL A 98 -7.37 -25.94 10.36
CA VAL A 98 -6.06 -25.90 11.01
C VAL A 98 -6.16 -24.87 12.14
N THR A 99 -6.16 -25.34 13.39
CA THR A 99 -6.40 -24.46 14.56
C THR A 99 -5.17 -23.63 14.93
N THR A 100 -3.97 -24.21 14.83
CA THR A 100 -2.68 -23.52 15.08
C THR A 100 -1.57 -24.11 14.21
N ILE A 101 -0.62 -23.26 13.82
CA ILE A 101 0.67 -23.65 13.24
C ILE A 101 1.71 -22.98 14.13
N ASP A 102 2.41 -23.77 14.95
CA ASP A 102 3.37 -23.23 15.93
C ASP A 102 4.77 -22.95 15.31
N ALA A 103 4.95 -23.33 14.04
CA ALA A 103 6.18 -23.16 13.26
C ALA A 103 5.94 -22.29 12.01
N ASP A 104 6.97 -22.12 11.19
CA ASP A 104 6.88 -21.34 9.94
C ASP A 104 5.96 -22.04 8.92
N MET A 105 5.16 -21.24 8.20
CA MET A 105 4.36 -21.68 7.06
C MET A 105 4.98 -21.16 5.77
N VAL A 106 5.23 -22.05 4.81
CA VAL A 106 5.64 -21.67 3.44
C VAL A 106 4.49 -22.04 2.50
N VAL A 107 3.96 -21.05 1.78
CA VAL A 107 2.95 -21.27 0.73
C VAL A 107 3.64 -21.09 -0.61
N THR A 108 3.88 -22.19 -1.33
CA THR A 108 4.48 -22.15 -2.67
C THR A 108 3.50 -21.75 -3.76
N GLY A 109 2.20 -21.94 -3.50
CA GLY A 109 1.10 -21.49 -4.34
C GLY A 109 0.41 -20.23 -3.82
N ASP A 110 -0.84 -20.04 -4.21
CA ASP A 110 -1.63 -18.89 -3.81
C ASP A 110 -2.24 -19.08 -2.40
N LEU A 111 -2.35 -17.97 -1.66
CA LEU A 111 -3.13 -17.90 -0.42
C LEU A 111 -4.51 -17.28 -0.72
N THR A 112 -5.58 -18.05 -0.55
CA THR A 112 -6.96 -17.53 -0.59
C THR A 112 -7.55 -17.51 0.81
N VAL A 113 -8.01 -16.34 1.26
CA VAL A 113 -8.69 -16.16 2.55
C VAL A 113 -10.16 -15.82 2.29
N ASN A 114 -11.06 -16.77 2.56
CA ASN A 114 -12.52 -16.58 2.42
C ASN A 114 -13.19 -15.96 3.66
N GLY A 115 -12.42 -15.79 4.75
CA GLY A 115 -12.89 -15.11 5.95
C GLY A 115 -13.08 -13.61 5.74
N THR A 116 -13.74 -12.94 6.67
CA THR A 116 -13.98 -11.50 6.61
C THR A 116 -12.79 -10.66 7.11
N THR A 117 -11.75 -11.29 7.64
CA THR A 117 -10.63 -10.60 8.29
C THR A 117 -9.33 -11.35 8.01
N THR A 118 -8.31 -10.58 7.64
CA THR A 118 -6.91 -11.03 7.59
C THR A 118 -6.14 -10.13 8.55
N THR A 119 -5.47 -10.71 9.54
CA THR A 119 -4.63 -9.98 10.49
C THR A 119 -3.20 -10.47 10.36
N VAL A 120 -2.26 -9.57 10.08
CA VAL A 120 -0.83 -9.85 10.03
C VAL A 120 -0.16 -9.04 11.12
N ASN A 121 0.43 -9.73 12.11
CA ASN A 121 1.24 -9.07 13.14
C ASN A 121 2.71 -9.22 12.76
N SER A 122 3.20 -8.28 11.94
CA SER A 122 4.59 -8.22 11.51
C SER A 122 5.18 -6.84 11.77
N THR A 123 6.50 -6.76 11.86
CA THR A 123 7.21 -5.47 11.87
C THR A 123 7.24 -4.85 10.48
N ASP A 124 7.45 -5.68 9.45
CA ASP A 124 7.53 -5.27 8.06
C ASP A 124 6.58 -6.11 7.18
N LEU A 125 6.10 -5.52 6.09
CA LEU A 125 5.31 -6.20 5.05
C LEU A 125 5.94 -5.89 3.69
N GLU A 126 6.66 -6.86 3.12
CA GLU A 126 7.30 -6.74 1.82
C GLU A 126 6.38 -7.28 0.72
N ILE A 127 6.03 -6.43 -0.25
CA ILE A 127 5.16 -6.77 -1.39
C ILE A 127 5.88 -6.37 -2.67
N THR A 128 6.06 -7.33 -3.58
CA THR A 128 6.68 -7.08 -4.90
C THR A 128 5.67 -6.67 -5.98
N ASP A 129 4.39 -6.65 -5.64
CA ASP A 129 3.34 -6.31 -6.60
C ASP A 129 3.44 -4.87 -7.07
N ASN A 130 3.19 -4.68 -8.37
CA ASN A 130 3.08 -3.33 -8.94
C ASN A 130 1.81 -2.60 -8.49
N ILE A 131 0.77 -3.35 -8.11
CA ILE A 131 -0.55 -2.81 -7.73
C ILE A 131 -1.08 -3.57 -6.52
N ILE A 132 -1.41 -2.83 -5.46
CA ILE A 132 -2.23 -3.31 -4.35
C ILE A 132 -3.67 -2.87 -4.62
N ARG A 133 -4.59 -3.84 -4.80
CA ARG A 133 -6.00 -3.54 -5.04
C ARG A 133 -6.79 -3.58 -3.74
N VAL A 134 -7.29 -2.43 -3.31
CA VAL A 134 -8.17 -2.26 -2.15
C VAL A 134 -9.65 -2.24 -2.60
N ASN A 135 -10.57 -2.65 -1.72
CA ASN A 135 -12.02 -2.71 -1.99
C ASN A 135 -12.38 -3.56 -3.22
N LYS A 136 -11.64 -4.67 -3.39
CA LYS A 136 -11.90 -5.65 -4.44
C LYS A 136 -13.28 -6.31 -4.22
N ASP A 137 -14.00 -6.54 -5.31
CA ASP A 137 -15.33 -7.20 -5.35
C ASP A 137 -16.49 -6.37 -4.79
N GLU A 138 -16.34 -5.05 -4.72
CA GLU A 138 -17.46 -4.11 -4.64
C GLU A 138 -18.48 -4.38 -5.77
N ALA A 139 -19.79 -4.38 -5.46
CA ALA A 139 -20.88 -4.47 -6.42
C ALA A 139 -21.62 -3.14 -6.59
N GLY A 140 -21.37 -2.40 -7.68
CA GLY A 140 -22.01 -1.11 -7.92
C GLY A 140 -21.10 -0.14 -8.66
N ALA A 141 -21.47 1.13 -8.69
CA ALA A 141 -20.60 2.20 -9.14
C ALA A 141 -20.03 2.93 -7.93
N GLY A 142 -18.69 3.08 -7.88
CA GLY A 142 -17.98 3.76 -6.80
C GLY A 142 -17.80 2.91 -5.54
N VAL A 143 -17.33 3.54 -4.47
CA VAL A 143 -17.21 2.91 -3.15
C VAL A 143 -18.52 3.05 -2.36
N THR A 144 -19.21 1.93 -2.08
CA THR A 144 -20.52 1.95 -1.38
C THR A 144 -20.48 2.63 0.00
N LEU A 145 -19.35 2.54 0.72
CA LEU A 145 -19.16 3.21 2.01
C LEU A 145 -18.67 4.67 1.88
N GLY A 146 -18.55 5.19 0.66
CA GLY A 146 -18.06 6.52 0.33
C GLY A 146 -16.53 6.65 0.31
N ILE A 147 -15.81 5.82 1.07
CA ILE A 147 -14.34 5.87 1.18
C ILE A 147 -13.69 4.48 1.13
N ALA A 148 -12.52 4.39 0.50
CA ALA A 148 -11.64 3.22 0.52
C ALA A 148 -10.18 3.67 0.56
N GLY A 149 -9.32 2.95 1.27
CA GLY A 149 -7.92 3.36 1.37
C GLY A 149 -7.10 2.57 2.37
N ILE A 150 -5.99 3.18 2.78
CA ILE A 150 -5.04 2.65 3.75
C ILE A 150 -5.10 3.54 4.99
N GLU A 151 -5.09 2.92 6.16
CA GLU A 151 -5.09 3.59 7.46
C GLU A 151 -3.84 3.22 8.24
N VAL A 152 -3.34 4.19 9.00
CA VAL A 152 -2.30 4.05 10.00
C VAL A 152 -2.97 4.29 11.35
N ASP A 153 -3.13 3.20 12.11
CA ASP A 153 -3.54 3.26 13.52
C ASP A 153 -2.46 3.98 14.33
N ARG A 154 -2.83 5.05 15.02
CA ARG A 154 -1.90 5.88 15.81
C ARG A 154 -2.16 5.78 17.32
N GLY A 155 -2.88 4.75 17.75
CA GLY A 155 -3.17 4.43 19.15
C GLY A 155 -4.19 5.38 19.75
N SER A 156 -3.76 6.23 20.70
CA SER A 156 -4.67 7.20 21.35
C SER A 156 -4.88 8.49 20.55
N GLU A 157 -4.10 8.68 19.49
CA GLU A 157 -4.23 9.81 18.57
C GLU A 157 -5.25 9.50 17.47
N THR A 158 -5.67 10.52 16.72
CA THR A 158 -6.46 10.28 15.51
C THR A 158 -5.63 9.55 14.46
N ASP A 159 -6.20 8.47 13.92
CA ASP A 159 -5.60 7.68 12.84
C ASP A 159 -5.33 8.54 11.62
N SER A 160 -4.26 8.21 10.91
CA SER A 160 -3.90 8.89 9.68
C SER A 160 -4.27 8.01 8.51
N GLN A 161 -4.91 8.58 7.49
CA GLN A 161 -5.46 7.79 6.40
C GLN A 161 -5.00 8.33 5.04
N TRP A 162 -4.95 7.46 4.04
CA TRP A 162 -4.86 7.81 2.62
C TRP A 162 -6.02 7.15 1.88
N ILE A 163 -6.99 7.94 1.44
CA ILE A 163 -8.31 7.47 1.01
C ILE A 163 -8.73 8.06 -0.33
N TRP A 164 -9.49 7.26 -1.07
CA TRP A 164 -10.38 7.70 -2.15
C TRP A 164 -11.68 8.20 -1.52
N ASP A 165 -12.14 9.38 -1.92
CA ASP A 165 -13.40 9.98 -1.46
C ASP A 165 -14.33 10.26 -2.65
N GLU A 166 -15.47 9.57 -2.69
CA GLU A 166 -16.50 9.73 -3.72
C GLU A 166 -17.15 11.12 -3.73
N ALA A 167 -17.20 11.81 -2.58
CA ALA A 167 -17.83 13.14 -2.51
C ALA A 167 -16.99 14.21 -3.23
N THR A 168 -15.66 14.02 -3.23
CA THR A 168 -14.71 14.94 -3.84
C THR A 168 -14.04 14.40 -5.10
N ASP A 169 -14.35 13.15 -5.49
CA ASP A 169 -13.78 12.42 -6.64
C ASP A 169 -12.24 12.47 -6.65
N SER A 170 -11.63 12.22 -5.50
CA SER A 170 -10.19 12.44 -5.32
C SER A 170 -9.53 11.50 -4.30
N TRP A 171 -8.23 11.27 -4.48
CA TRP A 171 -7.35 10.71 -3.45
C TRP A 171 -6.81 11.82 -2.55
N GLY A 172 -6.80 11.58 -1.24
CA GLY A 172 -6.26 12.53 -0.28
C GLY A 172 -6.04 11.95 1.13
N PRO A 173 -5.40 12.74 2.01
CA PRO A 173 -5.24 12.36 3.40
C PRO A 173 -6.58 12.44 4.17
N GLY A 174 -6.80 11.52 5.10
CA GLY A 174 -7.94 11.54 6.04
C GLY A 174 -7.51 11.70 7.51
N PRO A 175 -8.48 11.87 8.44
CA PRO A 175 -9.91 11.72 8.23
C PRO A 175 -10.59 12.95 7.59
N LEU A 176 -11.70 12.72 6.88
CA LEU A 176 -12.53 13.75 6.28
C LEU A 176 -13.01 14.75 7.35
N GLY A 177 -12.68 16.03 7.18
CA GLY A 177 -13.08 17.11 8.09
C GLY A 177 -11.97 18.08 8.49
N ASP A 178 -10.70 17.77 8.20
CA ASP A 178 -9.60 18.74 8.29
C ASP A 178 -9.57 19.60 7.01
N ALA A 179 -9.70 20.92 7.19
CA ALA A 179 -9.68 21.89 6.10
C ALA A 179 -8.34 21.97 5.35
N ASN A 180 -7.30 21.25 5.80
CA ASN A 180 -5.99 21.16 5.16
C ASN A 180 -5.89 20.01 4.14
N PHE A 181 -7.00 19.70 3.47
CA PHE A 181 -7.07 18.72 2.39
C PHE A 181 -6.20 19.19 1.20
N ARG A 182 -4.95 18.71 1.13
CA ARG A 182 -4.11 18.84 -0.08
C ARG A 182 -4.60 17.80 -1.09
N THR A 183 -5.69 18.10 -1.79
CA THR A 183 -6.02 17.37 -3.02
C THR A 183 -4.86 17.52 -3.98
N ILE A 184 -4.34 16.40 -4.51
CA ILE A 184 -3.57 16.41 -5.76
C ILE A 184 -4.59 16.43 -6.92
N GLY A 185 -5.55 17.35 -6.86
CA GLY A 185 -6.75 17.29 -7.70
C GLY A 185 -6.58 17.90 -9.09
N ASN A 186 -5.53 18.69 -9.33
CA ASN A 186 -5.32 19.42 -10.61
C ASN A 186 -3.84 19.77 -10.88
N ILE A 187 -2.90 18.91 -10.48
CA ILE A 187 -1.48 19.10 -10.81
C ILE A 187 -1.13 18.13 -11.95
N SER A 188 -1.08 18.62 -13.20
CA SER A 188 -0.66 17.80 -14.35
C SER A 188 0.83 17.46 -14.26
N THR A 189 1.67 18.45 -13.96
CA THR A 189 3.11 18.29 -13.70
C THR A 189 3.60 19.46 -12.85
N ILE A 190 3.85 19.23 -11.56
CA ILE A 190 4.87 20.03 -10.84
C ILE A 190 6.14 19.22 -10.98
N ASP A 191 7.08 19.69 -11.80
CA ASP A 191 8.37 19.03 -11.95
C ASP A 191 9.22 19.33 -10.70
N VAL A 192 9.34 18.33 -9.82
CA VAL A 192 10.16 18.41 -8.59
C VAL A 192 11.63 18.05 -8.88
N THR A 193 11.96 17.66 -10.12
CA THR A 193 13.27 17.09 -10.48
C THR A 193 14.25 18.09 -11.07
N ASN A 194 13.93 19.39 -11.05
CA ASN A 194 14.86 20.44 -11.46
C ASN A 194 15.28 20.30 -12.95
N SER A 195 14.37 19.80 -13.81
CA SER A 195 14.61 19.78 -15.26
C SER A 195 14.59 21.23 -15.77
N ALA A 196 15.65 21.61 -16.46
CA ALA A 196 16.10 23.00 -16.63
C ALA A 196 15.23 23.89 -17.53
N GLU A 197 13.99 23.51 -17.88
CA GLU A 197 13.18 24.28 -18.83
C GLU A 197 11.77 24.66 -18.33
N GLU A 198 11.04 23.80 -17.61
CA GLU A 198 9.68 24.14 -17.13
C GLU A 198 9.33 23.45 -15.79
N LEU A 199 9.12 24.24 -14.72
CA LEU A 199 8.73 23.71 -13.38
C LEU A 199 7.21 23.60 -13.19
N LEU A 200 6.43 24.40 -13.92
CA LEU A 200 4.97 24.44 -13.83
C LEU A 200 4.36 24.80 -15.19
N THR A 201 3.61 23.88 -15.78
CA THR A 201 2.83 24.10 -17.00
C THR A 201 1.34 24.12 -16.67
N ILE A 202 0.62 25.14 -17.13
CA ILE A 202 -0.83 25.28 -16.89
C ILE A 202 -1.54 25.36 -18.24
N ASN A 203 -2.11 24.23 -18.66
CA ASN A 203 -2.74 24.08 -19.98
C ASN A 203 -4.21 24.53 -20.00
N GLY A 204 -4.80 24.83 -18.85
CA GLY A 204 -6.20 25.27 -18.72
C GLY A 204 -6.38 26.76 -18.96
N VAL A 205 -7.60 27.17 -19.34
CA VAL A 205 -7.97 28.59 -19.56
C VAL A 205 -8.38 29.33 -18.28
N GLY A 206 -8.20 28.70 -17.11
CA GLY A 206 -8.48 29.32 -15.82
C GLY A 206 -7.43 30.36 -15.43
N ALA A 207 -7.58 30.92 -14.23
CA ALA A 207 -6.60 31.83 -13.65
C ALA A 207 -5.72 31.13 -12.63
N ILE A 208 -4.46 31.59 -12.51
CA ILE A 208 -3.59 31.23 -11.40
C ILE A 208 -3.93 32.13 -10.22
N LYS A 209 -4.37 31.55 -9.10
CA LYS A 209 -4.44 32.29 -7.84
C LYS A 209 -3.04 32.34 -7.23
N ILE A 210 -2.46 33.54 -7.14
CA ILE A 210 -1.22 33.78 -6.41
C ILE A 210 -1.50 34.17 -4.95
N PRO A 211 -0.52 34.09 -4.03
CA PRO A 211 -0.67 34.57 -2.67
C PRO A 211 -1.13 36.03 -2.66
N ALA A 212 -2.04 36.37 -1.73
CA ALA A 212 -2.57 37.72 -1.60
C ALA A 212 -2.70 38.10 -0.12
N GLY A 213 -2.43 39.36 0.21
CA GLY A 213 -2.56 39.86 1.58
C GLY A 213 -2.19 41.34 1.70
N THR A 214 -2.23 41.87 2.92
CA THR A 214 -1.81 43.24 3.24
C THR A 214 -0.29 43.38 3.22
N THR A 215 0.22 44.62 3.23
CA THR A 215 1.66 44.91 3.31
C THR A 215 2.27 44.29 4.57
N ALA A 216 1.55 44.33 5.70
CA ALA A 216 1.99 43.72 6.96
C ALA A 216 2.11 42.18 6.90
N GLN A 217 1.47 41.55 5.92
CA GLN A 217 1.52 40.11 5.69
C GLN A 217 2.58 39.71 4.67
N GLN A 218 3.41 40.63 4.19
CA GLN A 218 4.57 40.30 3.38
C GLN A 218 5.49 39.31 4.13
N PRO A 219 6.02 38.28 3.47
CA PRO A 219 7.06 37.43 4.03
C PRO A 219 8.22 38.27 4.60
N VAL A 220 8.48 38.10 5.89
CA VAL A 220 9.51 38.87 6.63
C VAL A 220 10.92 38.54 6.11
N SER A 221 11.13 37.30 5.66
CA SER A 221 12.35 36.85 4.97
C SER A 221 12.03 36.61 3.49
N GLY A 222 11.82 37.69 2.75
CA GLY A 222 11.56 37.60 1.31
C GLY A 222 12.73 36.97 0.55
N ILE A 223 12.41 36.24 -0.52
CA ILE A 223 13.38 35.61 -1.41
C ILE A 223 13.16 36.17 -2.81
N ASN A 224 14.23 36.51 -3.51
CA ASN A 224 14.13 37.06 -4.86
C ASN A 224 13.33 36.12 -5.77
N GLY A 225 12.38 36.68 -6.51
CA GLY A 225 11.49 35.94 -7.41
C GLY A 225 10.14 35.56 -6.79
N MET A 226 9.88 35.87 -5.52
CA MET A 226 8.52 35.75 -4.98
C MET A 226 7.58 36.73 -5.69
N VAL A 227 6.35 36.27 -6.00
CA VAL A 227 5.28 37.08 -6.59
C VAL A 227 4.01 36.91 -5.77
N ARG A 228 3.32 38.02 -5.48
CA ARG A 228 2.04 38.04 -4.75
C ARG A 228 1.21 39.28 -5.10
N TYR A 229 -0.01 39.35 -4.61
CA TYR A 229 -0.88 40.52 -4.69
C TYR A 229 -0.95 41.23 -3.32
N ASN A 230 -0.71 42.54 -3.30
CA ASN A 230 -0.85 43.37 -2.12
C ASN A 230 -2.22 44.06 -2.12
N SER A 231 -3.08 43.72 -1.15
CA SER A 231 -4.43 44.29 -1.06
C SER A 231 -4.46 45.72 -0.54
N ASP A 232 -3.43 46.19 0.17
CA ASP A 232 -3.37 47.59 0.62
C ASP A 232 -3.00 48.52 -0.54
N LEU A 233 -2.12 48.05 -1.43
CA LEU A 233 -1.65 48.77 -2.61
C LEU A 233 -2.51 48.49 -3.86
N ALA A 234 -3.43 47.53 -3.77
CA ALA A 234 -4.25 47.02 -4.87
C ALA A 234 -3.43 46.62 -6.11
N ASN A 235 -2.28 45.99 -5.90
CA ASN A 235 -1.28 45.75 -6.95
C ASN A 235 -0.58 44.39 -6.85
N PHE A 236 -0.06 43.90 -7.97
CA PHE A 236 0.92 42.84 -7.98
C PHE A 236 2.27 43.37 -7.45
N GLU A 237 2.93 42.57 -6.63
CA GLU A 237 4.26 42.87 -6.12
C GLU A 237 5.18 41.67 -6.28
N VAL A 238 6.46 41.98 -6.43
CA VAL A 238 7.54 41.04 -6.64
C VAL A 238 8.64 41.35 -5.64
N PHE A 239 9.20 40.33 -5.01
CA PHE A 239 10.39 40.51 -4.19
C PHE A 239 11.63 40.43 -5.08
N VAL A 240 12.32 41.55 -5.24
CA VAL A 240 13.54 41.69 -6.05
C VAL A 240 14.53 42.57 -5.31
N ASN A 241 15.83 42.30 -5.51
CA ASN A 241 16.91 43.08 -4.86
C ASN A 241 16.71 43.24 -3.34
N SER A 242 16.20 42.20 -2.68
CA SER A 242 15.94 42.20 -1.23
C SER A 242 14.85 43.18 -0.75
N ALA A 243 13.96 43.63 -1.64
CA ALA A 243 12.82 44.48 -1.31
C ALA A 243 11.54 44.04 -2.06
N TRP A 244 10.38 44.39 -1.51
CA TRP A 244 9.10 44.27 -2.22
C TRP A 244 8.90 45.48 -3.11
N GLU A 245 8.67 45.23 -4.40
CA GLU A 245 8.43 46.25 -5.42
C GLU A 245 7.10 45.99 -6.12
N GLU A 246 6.36 47.06 -6.43
CA GLU A 246 5.12 46.99 -7.22
C GLU A 246 5.44 46.71 -8.71
N LEU A 247 4.70 45.80 -9.34
CA LEU A 247 4.88 45.48 -10.76
C LEU A 247 4.16 46.47 -11.69
N LEU A 248 3.01 47.00 -11.27
CA LEU A 248 2.22 47.97 -12.03
C LEU A 248 2.03 49.25 -11.22
N ASN A 249 3.12 49.92 -10.86
CA ASN A 249 3.06 51.10 -9.98
C ASN A 249 2.01 52.11 -10.48
N THR A 250 0.99 52.38 -9.67
CA THR A 250 -0.16 53.22 -10.05
C THR A 250 0.11 54.73 -9.90
N GLY A 251 1.35 55.15 -9.70
CA GLY A 251 1.69 56.56 -9.51
C GLY A 251 3.15 56.97 -9.75
N SER A 252 3.96 56.18 -10.47
CA SER A 252 5.35 56.54 -10.80
C SER A 252 5.65 56.40 -12.30
N SER A 253 6.64 57.15 -12.77
CA SER A 253 7.11 57.12 -14.16
C SER A 253 7.57 55.72 -14.58
N VAL A 254 7.05 55.20 -15.69
CA VAL A 254 7.61 54.01 -16.34
C VAL A 254 8.89 54.43 -17.06
N THR A 255 10.05 53.95 -16.59
CA THR A 255 11.32 54.17 -17.29
C THR A 255 11.55 53.06 -18.31
N ILE A 256 11.68 53.42 -19.58
CA ILE A 256 11.96 52.49 -20.67
C ILE A 256 13.42 52.69 -21.07
N SER A 257 14.25 51.66 -20.88
CA SER A 257 15.70 51.74 -21.16
C SER A 257 16.05 51.66 -22.65
N GLY A 258 15.04 51.65 -23.53
CA GLY A 258 15.18 51.61 -24.99
C GLY A 258 14.10 52.45 -25.67
N ASP A 259 13.88 52.21 -26.96
CA ASP A 259 12.90 52.97 -27.74
C ASP A 259 11.48 52.66 -27.27
N LEU A 260 10.70 53.71 -27.00
CA LEU A 260 9.27 53.59 -26.79
C LEU A 260 8.56 53.72 -28.15
N THR A 261 8.00 52.63 -28.67
CA THR A 261 7.05 52.66 -29.79
C THR A 261 5.64 52.56 -29.23
N MET A 262 4.84 53.61 -29.40
CA MET A 262 3.43 53.63 -28.99
C MET A 262 2.54 53.42 -30.21
N ASP A 263 1.97 52.23 -30.34
CA ASP A 263 0.86 51.97 -31.28
C ASP A 263 -0.45 52.25 -30.55
N VAL A 264 -0.84 53.53 -30.52
CA VAL A 264 -2.09 53.96 -29.91
C VAL A 264 -3.14 54.15 -30.99
N ASP A 265 -4.25 53.39 -30.91
CA ASP A 265 -5.48 53.62 -31.72
C ASP A 265 -6.24 54.90 -31.26
N ALA A 266 -5.57 55.76 -30.49
CA ALA A 266 -6.08 56.96 -29.85
C ALA A 266 -4.97 58.02 -29.74
N GLN A 267 -5.27 59.16 -29.10
CA GLN A 267 -4.30 60.23 -28.90
C GLN A 267 -3.35 59.92 -27.73
N PHE A 268 -2.09 60.30 -27.89
CA PHE A 268 -1.15 60.39 -26.79
C PHE A 268 -1.36 61.73 -26.07
N PHE A 269 -1.80 61.67 -24.81
CA PHE A 269 -1.97 62.84 -23.98
C PHE A 269 -0.72 63.07 -23.14
N LEU A 270 -0.25 64.32 -23.15
CA LEU A 270 0.78 64.84 -22.28
C LEU A 270 0.15 65.90 -21.38
N ASP A 271 0.73 66.15 -20.21
CA ASP A 271 0.38 67.32 -19.42
C ASP A 271 0.67 68.60 -20.24
N ASP A 272 -0.15 69.64 -20.07
CA ASP A 272 -0.03 70.87 -20.87
C ASP A 272 1.34 71.55 -20.70
N GLY A 273 1.95 71.44 -19.51
CA GLY A 273 3.24 72.05 -19.17
C GLY A 273 3.26 73.58 -19.29
N THR A 274 4.44 74.16 -19.14
CA THR A 274 4.72 75.59 -19.30
C THR A 274 6.06 75.83 -19.99
N ALA A 275 6.36 77.08 -20.33
CA ALA A 275 7.65 77.45 -20.91
C ALA A 275 8.86 77.21 -19.97
N THR A 276 8.65 76.99 -18.67
CA THR A 276 9.73 76.66 -17.73
C THR A 276 9.63 75.23 -17.18
N ASP A 277 8.62 74.49 -17.60
CA ASP A 277 8.34 73.10 -17.18
C ASP A 277 7.51 72.41 -18.27
N PRO A 278 8.12 72.07 -19.42
CA PRO A 278 7.40 71.51 -20.56
C PRO A 278 6.81 70.12 -20.25
N GLY A 279 5.62 69.84 -20.78
CA GLY A 279 4.94 68.55 -20.56
C GLY A 279 5.65 67.35 -21.20
N LEU A 280 6.51 67.60 -22.19
CA LEU A 280 7.49 66.64 -22.69
C LEU A 280 8.87 67.28 -22.64
N ALA A 281 9.75 66.79 -21.76
CA ALA A 281 11.07 67.36 -21.54
C ALA A 281 12.18 66.29 -21.52
N PHE A 282 13.44 66.73 -21.60
CA PHE A 282 14.59 65.85 -21.42
C PHE A 282 14.89 65.67 -19.93
N ARG A 283 15.18 64.42 -19.52
CA ARG A 283 15.41 64.12 -18.10
C ARG A 283 16.53 64.94 -17.47
N ASP A 284 17.60 65.16 -18.23
CA ASP A 284 18.80 65.88 -17.75
C ASP A 284 18.74 67.39 -18.07
N ASP A 285 17.67 67.85 -18.74
CA ASP A 285 17.42 69.24 -19.12
C ASP A 285 15.89 69.53 -19.07
N PRO A 286 15.31 69.60 -17.86
CA PRO A 286 13.86 69.52 -17.65
C PRO A 286 13.09 70.77 -18.08
N ASP A 287 13.77 71.87 -18.42
CA ASP A 287 13.17 73.08 -18.99
C ASP A 287 13.26 73.14 -20.52
N THR A 288 13.87 72.16 -21.19
CA THR A 288 13.88 72.04 -22.66
C THR A 288 12.86 71.02 -23.13
N GLY A 289 11.92 71.42 -24.00
CA GLY A 289 10.83 70.51 -24.36
C GLY A 289 9.63 71.13 -25.11
N LEU A 290 8.52 70.39 -25.12
CA LEU A 290 7.24 70.78 -25.72
C LEU A 290 6.21 71.13 -24.64
N PHE A 291 5.50 72.24 -24.82
CA PHE A 291 4.40 72.66 -23.94
C PHE A 291 3.25 73.28 -24.75
N ARG A 292 2.08 73.41 -24.11
CA ARG A 292 0.91 74.06 -24.70
C ARG A 292 0.90 75.55 -24.37
N VAL A 293 0.90 76.40 -25.40
CA VAL A 293 0.84 77.87 -25.22
C VAL A 293 -0.62 78.34 -25.02
N GLY A 294 -1.57 77.60 -25.59
CA GLY A 294 -3.00 77.91 -25.56
C GLY A 294 -3.79 76.85 -26.33
N ALA A 295 -5.07 77.11 -26.61
CA ALA A 295 -5.84 76.21 -27.47
C ALA A 295 -5.14 76.02 -28.83
N ASP A 296 -5.07 74.77 -29.28
CA ASP A 296 -4.57 74.38 -30.60
C ASP A 296 -3.15 74.87 -30.94
N THR A 297 -2.32 75.18 -29.93
CA THR A 297 -0.99 75.78 -30.13
C THR A 297 0.07 75.09 -29.28
N ILE A 298 1.14 74.62 -29.95
CA ILE A 298 2.34 74.06 -29.33
C ILE A 298 3.45 75.12 -29.24
N GLY A 299 4.21 75.09 -28.15
CA GLY A 299 5.41 75.87 -27.93
C GLY A 299 6.63 74.97 -27.71
N PHE A 300 7.80 75.51 -28.04
CA PHE A 300 9.09 74.89 -27.73
C PHE A 300 9.76 75.73 -26.64
N SER A 301 10.23 75.08 -25.60
CA SER A 301 11.16 75.67 -24.64
C SER A 301 12.58 75.22 -24.98
N THR A 302 13.54 76.15 -24.85
CA THR A 302 14.94 76.02 -25.31
C THR A 302 15.89 76.67 -24.34
#